data_AF-A0A2A5GUV6-F1
#
_entry.id   AF-A0A2A5GUV6-F1
#
_cell.length_a   1.000
_cell.length_b   1.000
_cell.length_c   1.000
_cell.angle_alpha   90.00
_cell.angle_beta   90.00
_cell.angle_gamma   90.00
#
_symmetry.space_group_name_H-M   'P 1'
#
loop_
_entity.id
_entity.type
_entity.pdbx_description
1 polymer ?
#
loop_
_entity_poly.entity_id
_entity_poly.type
_entity_poly.pdbx_seq_one_letter_code
_entity_poly.pdbx_strand_id
1 'polypeptide(L)'
;MKFKKSGTMGAIVSSPFAFINAIQQGKHSIRSDPSRESDYNAFLTNKAFSFHYDTVIQSNEMNQNYGLDSMLQYDYYLGTIRKCKRPHRWYKSPKTDKNVIIVAEHYKINKKRALEYLSLMTDDDLIKIKNRGGKDE
;
A
#
# COMPACT_ATOMS: atom_id res chain seq x y z
N MET A 1 22.85 -29.14 -34.73
CA MET A 1 22.58 -28.74 -33.33
C MET A 1 22.59 -27.21 -33.23
N LYS A 2 21.44 -26.54 -33.13
CA LYS A 2 21.39 -25.09 -32.92
C LYS A 2 21.39 -24.84 -31.41
N PHE A 3 22.51 -24.31 -30.88
CA PHE A 3 22.60 -23.85 -29.51
C PHE A 3 21.60 -22.72 -29.30
N LYS A 4 20.59 -22.98 -28.48
CA LYS A 4 19.56 -22.02 -28.08
C LYS A 4 20.26 -20.96 -27.24
N LYS A 5 20.41 -19.75 -27.80
CA LYS A 5 20.97 -18.59 -27.12
C LYS A 5 20.27 -18.44 -25.77
N SER A 6 21.07 -18.41 -24.72
CA SER A 6 20.68 -18.06 -23.36
C SER A 6 19.75 -16.86 -23.41
N GLY A 7 18.54 -17.04 -22.88
CA GLY A 7 17.59 -15.96 -22.70
C GLY A 7 18.29 -14.84 -21.96
N THR A 8 18.35 -13.69 -22.62
CA THR A 8 18.68 -12.40 -22.04
C THR A 8 18.04 -12.31 -20.66
N MET A 9 18.87 -12.23 -19.62
CA MET A 9 18.51 -11.62 -18.34
C MET A 9 18.11 -10.19 -18.67
N GLY A 10 16.85 -10.03 -19.09
CA GLY A 10 16.25 -8.73 -19.33
C GLY A 10 16.48 -7.93 -18.08
N ALA A 11 17.05 -6.74 -18.25
CA ALA A 11 17.23 -5.76 -17.20
C ALA A 11 16.02 -5.83 -16.28
N ILE A 12 16.24 -6.30 -15.04
CA ILE A 12 15.24 -6.25 -14.00
C ILE A 12 15.09 -4.76 -13.76
N VAL A 13 14.16 -4.14 -14.49
CA VAL A 13 13.71 -2.78 -14.29
C VAL A 13 13.59 -2.62 -12.79
N SER A 14 14.31 -1.65 -12.22
CA SER A 14 14.32 -1.30 -10.80
C SER A 14 12.92 -0.86 -10.39
N SER A 15 12.03 -1.85 -10.33
CA SER A 15 10.65 -1.73 -9.96
C SER A 15 10.63 -2.18 -8.51
N PRO A 16 10.16 -1.34 -7.58
CA PRO A 16 10.05 -1.70 -6.17
C PRO A 16 9.28 -3.01 -5.92
N PHE A 17 8.47 -3.46 -6.88
CA PHE A 17 7.74 -4.73 -6.84
C PHE A 17 8.59 -5.97 -7.14
N ALA A 18 9.79 -5.81 -7.73
CA ALA A 18 10.71 -6.91 -7.98
C ALA A 18 11.13 -7.60 -6.66
N PHE A 19 11.36 -6.82 -5.60
CA PHE A 19 11.69 -7.32 -4.26
C PHE A 19 10.57 -8.17 -3.66
N ILE A 20 9.33 -7.71 -3.78
CA ILE A 20 8.14 -8.46 -3.31
C ILE A 20 8.03 -9.80 -4.05
N ASN A 21 8.21 -9.79 -5.37
CA ASN A 21 8.18 -11.01 -6.18
C ASN A 21 9.34 -11.96 -5.85
N ALA A 22 10.53 -11.42 -5.58
CA ALA A 22 11.69 -12.20 -5.16
C ALA A 22 11.44 -12.92 -3.83
N ILE A 23 10.82 -12.26 -2.85
CA ILE A 23 10.44 -12.87 -1.56
C ILE A 23 9.36 -13.95 -1.75
N GLN A 24 8.38 -13.69 -2.62
CA GLN A 24 7.22 -14.57 -2.83
C GLN A 24 7.56 -15.86 -3.60
N GLN A 25 8.38 -15.75 -4.64
CA GLN A 25 8.59 -16.83 -5.62
C GLN A 25 10.03 -17.33 -5.62
N GLY A 26 10.99 -16.41 -5.74
CA GLY A 26 12.39 -16.76 -5.96
C GLY A 26 13.12 -17.27 -4.71
N LYS A 27 12.82 -16.70 -3.54
CA LYS A 27 13.65 -16.84 -2.33
C LYS A 27 15.14 -16.63 -2.61
N HIS A 28 15.44 -15.61 -3.40
CA HIS A 28 16.80 -15.19 -3.67
C HIS A 28 17.19 -14.13 -2.66
N SER A 29 18.35 -14.27 -2.02
CA SER A 29 18.92 -13.20 -1.21
C SER A 29 19.48 -12.12 -2.14
N ILE A 30 19.21 -10.85 -1.82
CA ILE A 30 19.64 -9.68 -2.61
C ILE A 30 20.92 -9.06 -2.04
N ARG A 31 21.42 -9.60 -0.92
CA ARG A 31 22.60 -9.10 -0.19
C ARG A 31 23.92 -9.14 -0.98
N SER A 32 23.96 -9.92 -2.05
CA SER A 32 25.14 -10.03 -2.90
C SER A 32 25.32 -8.84 -3.85
N ASP A 33 24.29 -8.00 -4.03
CA ASP A 33 24.28 -6.87 -4.96
C ASP A 33 24.06 -5.54 -4.21
N PRO A 34 25.13 -4.83 -3.81
CA PRO A 34 25.02 -3.57 -3.04
C PRO A 34 24.20 -2.49 -3.74
N SER A 35 24.22 -2.46 -5.07
CA SER A 35 23.41 -1.51 -5.87
C SER A 35 21.90 -1.75 -5.77
N ARG A 36 21.46 -2.92 -5.31
CA ARG A 36 20.03 -3.24 -5.16
C ARG A 36 19.52 -2.96 -3.76
N GLU A 37 20.40 -2.87 -2.77
CA GLU A 37 20.02 -2.56 -1.39
C GLU A 37 19.44 -1.14 -1.28
N SER A 38 20.00 -0.18 -2.02
CA SER A 38 19.50 1.21 -2.06
C SER A 38 18.09 1.34 -2.64
N ASP A 39 17.72 0.42 -3.54
CA ASP A 39 16.43 0.44 -4.24
C ASP A 39 15.31 -0.24 -3.41
N TYR A 40 15.67 -0.88 -2.30
CA TYR A 40 14.72 -1.57 -1.44
C TYR A 40 13.89 -0.60 -0.61
N ASN A 41 12.57 -0.68 -0.76
CA ASN A 41 11.63 0.09 0.04
C ASN A 41 10.92 -0.80 1.07
N ALA A 42 11.38 -0.69 2.32
CA ALA A 42 10.85 -1.35 3.51
C ALA A 42 9.34 -1.14 3.69
N PHE A 43 8.90 0.12 3.63
CA PHE A 43 7.50 0.49 3.80
C PHE A 43 6.61 -0.13 2.72
N LEU A 44 7.04 -0.05 1.46
CA LEU A 44 6.28 -0.59 0.35
C LEU A 44 6.13 -2.12 0.45
N THR A 45 7.23 -2.79 0.80
CA THR A 45 7.27 -4.25 0.94
C THR A 45 6.37 -4.70 2.10
N ASN A 46 6.46 -4.05 3.25
CA ASN A 46 5.60 -4.35 4.40
C ASN A 46 4.12 -4.13 4.09
N LYS A 47 3.81 -3.01 3.42
CA LYS A 47 2.44 -2.69 3.00
C LYS A 47 1.87 -3.74 2.05
N ALA A 48 2.68 -4.25 1.12
CA ALA A 48 2.25 -5.31 0.21
C ALA A 48 1.89 -6.60 0.96
N PHE A 49 2.67 -6.99 1.98
CA PHE A 49 2.40 -8.18 2.79
C PHE A 49 1.25 -7.99 3.79
N SER A 50 0.97 -6.76 4.22
CA SER A 50 -0.17 -6.48 5.10
C SER A 50 -1.53 -6.79 4.47
N PHE A 51 -1.63 -6.86 3.13
CA PHE A 51 -2.88 -7.19 2.44
C PHE A 51 -3.23 -8.68 2.45
N HIS A 52 -2.28 -9.54 2.81
CA HIS A 52 -2.51 -10.99 2.80
C HIS A 52 -2.68 -11.51 4.23
N TYR A 53 -3.72 -12.31 4.44
CA TYR A 53 -4.06 -12.87 5.75
C TYR A 53 -2.92 -13.70 6.35
N ASP A 54 -2.20 -14.44 5.51
CA ASP A 54 -1.12 -15.33 5.95
C ASP A 54 0.17 -14.59 6.35
N THR A 55 0.34 -13.34 5.90
CA THR A 55 1.53 -12.52 6.18
C THR A 55 1.25 -11.31 7.07
N VAL A 56 0.02 -11.17 7.59
CA VAL A 56 -0.41 -10.01 8.39
C VAL A 56 0.37 -9.91 9.71
N ILE A 57 0.62 -11.05 10.36
CA ILE A 57 1.35 -11.09 11.64
C ILE A 57 2.80 -10.65 11.42
N GLN A 58 3.45 -11.19 10.40
CA GLN A 58 4.82 -10.84 10.02
C GLN A 58 4.94 -9.36 9.64
N SER A 59 3.90 -8.81 9.01
CA SER A 59 3.84 -7.39 8.65
C SER A 59 3.70 -6.50 9.89
N ASN A 60 2.91 -6.94 10.86
CA ASN A 60 2.72 -6.24 12.14
C ASN A 60 4.01 -6.22 12.98
N GLU A 61 4.73 -7.34 13.06
CA GLU A 61 6.03 -7.43 13.73
C GLU A 61 7.03 -6.41 13.17
N MET A 62 7.07 -6.25 11.84
CA MET A 62 7.95 -5.27 11.20
C MET A 62 7.46 -3.82 11.36
N ASN A 63 6.15 -3.60 11.56
CA ASN A 63 5.63 -2.28 11.93
C ASN A 63 6.02 -1.88 13.35
N GLN A 64 6.03 -2.83 14.30
CA GLN A 64 6.50 -2.57 15.66
C GLN A 64 8.00 -2.26 15.67
N ASN A 65 8.77 -2.98 14.86
CA ASN A 65 10.22 -2.84 14.77
C ASN A 65 10.64 -1.91 13.61
N TYR A 66 10.02 -0.73 13.51
CA TYR A 66 10.25 0.21 12.40
C TYR A 66 11.69 0.77 12.31
N GLY A 67 12.45 0.72 13.40
CA GLY A 67 13.84 1.18 13.45
C GLY A 67 14.87 0.15 12.98
N LEU A 68 14.43 -1.06 12.58
CA LEU A 68 15.31 -2.07 12.02
C LEU A 68 15.88 -1.63 10.67
N ASP A 69 17.05 -2.15 10.35
CA ASP A 69 17.63 -2.01 9.03
C ASP A 69 16.71 -2.62 7.96
N SER A 70 16.60 -1.94 6.82
CA SER A 70 15.68 -2.32 5.76
C SER A 70 16.08 -3.68 5.15
N MET A 71 17.39 -3.95 5.07
CA MET A 71 17.86 -5.23 4.55
C MET A 71 17.58 -6.39 5.52
N LEU A 72 17.65 -6.12 6.83
CA LEU A 72 17.29 -7.12 7.84
C LEU A 72 15.78 -7.47 7.77
N GLN A 73 14.93 -6.48 7.50
CA GLN A 73 13.52 -6.72 7.23
C GLN A 73 13.32 -7.62 6.00
N TYR A 74 14.09 -7.39 4.92
CA TYR A 74 14.06 -8.23 3.73
C TYR A 74 14.42 -9.69 4.06
N ASP A 75 15.53 -9.90 4.77
CA ASP A 75 16.01 -11.23 5.16
C ASP A 75 14.99 -11.95 6.06
N TYR A 76 14.32 -11.21 6.96
CA TYR A 76 13.24 -11.76 7.79
C TYR A 76 12.06 -12.27 6.94
N TYR A 77 11.57 -11.48 6.00
CA TYR A 77 10.49 -11.92 5.11
C TYR A 77 10.92 -13.07 4.19
N LEU A 78 12.19 -13.06 3.77
CA LEU A 78 12.78 -14.12 2.96
C LEU A 78 12.73 -15.46 3.71
N GLY A 79 13.10 -15.49 4.99
CA GLY A 79 13.08 -16.70 5.83
C GLY A 79 11.68 -17.12 6.28
N THR A 80 10.85 -16.17 6.72
CA THR A 80 9.59 -16.48 7.41
C THR A 80 8.43 -16.76 6.45
N ILE A 81 8.31 -16.01 5.36
CA ILE A 81 7.17 -16.14 4.44
C ILE A 81 7.33 -17.39 3.58
N ARG A 82 6.28 -18.19 3.39
CA ARG A 82 6.37 -19.35 2.48
C ARG A 82 6.33 -18.94 1.01
N LYS A 83 7.03 -19.69 0.16
CA LYS A 83 7.00 -19.55 -1.31
C LYS A 83 5.56 -19.73 -1.82
N CYS A 84 4.97 -18.65 -2.32
CA CYS A 84 3.65 -18.65 -2.96
C CYS A 84 3.43 -17.33 -3.69
N LYS A 85 2.82 -17.38 -4.88
CA LYS A 85 2.44 -16.20 -5.64
C LYS A 85 1.21 -15.55 -4.99
N ARG A 86 1.37 -14.33 -4.46
CA ARG A 86 0.27 -13.59 -3.82
C ARG A 86 -0.06 -12.35 -4.65
N PRO A 87 -1.26 -12.28 -5.28
CA PRO A 87 -1.63 -11.13 -6.10
C PRO A 87 -1.92 -9.92 -5.21
N HIS A 88 -1.13 -8.87 -5.36
CA HIS A 88 -1.27 -7.63 -4.59
C HIS A 88 -2.31 -6.73 -5.25
N ARG A 89 -3.58 -6.85 -4.82
CA ARG A 89 -4.61 -5.85 -5.13
C ARG A 89 -4.58 -4.78 -4.05
N TRP A 90 -4.11 -3.60 -4.43
CA TRP A 90 -4.08 -2.45 -3.54
C TRP A 90 -5.50 -2.01 -3.23
N TYR A 91 -5.93 -2.24 -1.98
CA TYR A 91 -7.22 -1.74 -1.53
C TYR A 91 -7.14 -0.21 -1.41
N LYS A 92 -7.93 0.49 -2.22
CA LYS A 92 -8.08 1.93 -2.16
C LYS A 92 -9.35 2.22 -1.38
N SER A 93 -9.27 3.13 -0.41
CA SER A 93 -10.48 3.61 0.27
C SER A 93 -11.46 4.18 -0.77
N PRO A 94 -12.78 3.99 -0.59
CA PRO A 94 -13.75 4.65 -1.43
C PRO A 94 -13.53 6.16 -1.36
N LYS A 95 -13.75 6.86 -2.48
CA LYS A 95 -13.67 8.32 -2.50
C LYS A 95 -14.60 8.85 -1.42
N THR A 96 -14.09 9.77 -0.59
CA THR A 96 -14.91 10.47 0.38
C THR A 96 -16.03 11.18 -0.35
N ASP A 97 -17.26 11.03 0.12
CA ASP A 97 -18.41 11.69 -0.47
C ASP A 97 -18.23 13.21 -0.38
N LYS A 98 -18.47 13.92 -1.48
CA LYS A 98 -18.32 15.38 -1.58
C LYS A 98 -19.20 16.09 -0.55
N ASN A 99 -20.38 15.53 -0.28
CA ASN A 99 -21.31 16.08 0.69
C ASN A 99 -20.73 16.11 2.11
N VAL A 100 -19.94 15.10 2.50
CA VAL A 100 -19.28 15.05 3.82
C VAL A 100 -18.24 16.15 3.95
N ILE A 101 -17.52 16.48 2.87
CA ILE A 101 -16.52 17.54 2.84
C ILE A 101 -17.20 18.90 3.01
N ILE A 102 -18.26 19.15 2.25
CA ILE A 102 -19.03 20.39 2.29
C ILE A 102 -19.63 20.63 3.69
N VAL A 103 -20.22 19.60 4.31
CA VAL A 103 -20.77 19.69 5.67
C VAL A 103 -19.66 19.93 6.70
N ALA A 104 -18.52 19.25 6.56
CA ALA A 104 -17.36 19.43 7.44
C ALA A 104 -16.84 20.88 7.40
N GLU A 105 -16.74 21.47 6.22
CA GLU A 105 -16.28 22.84 6.02
C GLU A 105 -17.29 23.88 6.53
N HIS A 106 -18.57 23.69 6.22
CA HIS A 106 -19.63 24.60 6.63
C HIS A 106 -19.77 24.69 8.16
N TYR A 107 -19.73 23.54 8.84
CA TYR A 107 -19.87 23.49 10.30
C TYR A 107 -18.52 23.50 11.05
N LYS A 108 -17.39 23.53 10.34
CA LYS A 108 -16.02 23.43 10.91
C LYS A 108 -15.85 22.23 11.84
N ILE A 109 -16.30 21.06 11.38
CA ILE A 109 -16.26 19.80 12.13
C ILE A 109 -15.39 18.76 11.43
N ASN A 110 -14.92 17.77 12.19
CA ASN A 110 -14.17 16.64 11.64
C ASN A 110 -15.05 15.77 10.72
N LYS A 111 -14.44 15.14 9.71
CA LYS A 111 -15.13 14.27 8.73
C LYS A 111 -16.02 13.18 9.37
N LYS A 112 -15.58 12.59 10.49
CA LYS A 112 -16.36 11.59 11.22
C LYS A 112 -17.68 12.17 11.74
N ARG A 113 -17.63 13.37 12.33
CA ARG A 113 -18.84 14.07 12.81
C ARG A 113 -19.68 14.57 11.64
N ALA A 114 -19.07 15.01 10.55
CA ALA A 114 -19.81 15.40 9.34
C ALA A 114 -20.62 14.24 8.75
N LEU A 115 -20.12 13.00 8.86
CA LEU A 115 -20.85 11.80 8.42
C LEU A 115 -22.05 11.49 9.32
N GLU A 116 -21.90 11.69 10.64
CA GLU A 116 -23.02 11.63 11.60
C GLU A 116 -24.08 12.69 11.25
N TYR A 117 -23.66 13.93 10.96
CA TYR A 117 -24.57 15.03 10.63
C TYR A 117 -25.28 14.78 9.30
N LEU A 118 -24.57 14.27 8.30
CA LEU A 118 -25.15 13.93 6.99
C LEU A 118 -26.30 12.93 7.13
N SER A 119 -26.22 11.99 8.08
CA SER A 119 -27.29 11.02 8.32
C SER A 119 -28.57 11.62 8.94
N LEU A 120 -28.47 12.81 9.54
CA LEU A 120 -29.59 13.51 10.17
C LEU A 120 -30.22 14.57 9.27
N MET A 121 -29.57 14.92 8.16
CA MET A 121 -30.00 16.01 7.27
C MET A 121 -30.89 15.49 6.15
N THR A 122 -31.82 16.34 5.71
CA THR A 122 -32.60 16.12 4.49
C THR A 122 -31.86 16.69 3.28
N ASP A 123 -32.24 16.24 2.07
CA ASP A 123 -31.65 16.71 0.82
C ASP A 123 -31.79 18.24 0.64
N ASP A 124 -32.89 18.82 1.15
CA ASP A 124 -33.13 20.27 1.12
C ASP A 124 -32.10 21.06 1.94
N ASP A 125 -31.68 20.53 3.09
CA ASP A 125 -30.69 21.18 3.94
C ASP A 125 -29.29 21.13 3.31
N LEU A 126 -28.98 20.05 2.57
CA LEU A 126 -27.76 19.95 1.79
C LEU A 126 -27.73 20.97 0.64
N ILE A 127 -28.85 21.17 -0.05
CA ILE A 127 -28.97 22.18 -1.11
C ILE A 127 -28.74 23.59 -0.54
N LYS A 128 -29.33 23.91 0.61
CA LYS A 128 -29.10 25.20 1.28
C LYS A 128 -27.62 25.43 1.60
N ILE A 129 -26.93 24.40 2.11
CA ILE A 129 -25.50 24.50 2.45
C ILE A 129 -24.65 24.69 1.20
N LYS A 130 -24.94 23.97 0.12
CA LYS A 130 -24.25 24.15 -1.18
C LYS A 130 -24.43 25.58 -1.69
N ASN A 131 -25.67 26.08 -1.71
CA ASN A 131 -25.99 27.42 -2.21
C ASN A 131 -25.36 28.55 -1.37
N ARG A 132 -25.08 28.33 -0.09
CA ARG A 132 -24.54 29.36 0.81
C ARG A 132 -23.01 29.48 0.80
N GLY A 133 -22.31 28.55 0.13
CA GLY A 133 -20.85 28.60 0.03
C GLY A 133 -20.13 27.30 -0.31
N GLY A 134 -20.83 26.21 -0.65
CA GLY A 134 -20.20 24.97 -1.10
C GLY A 134 -19.81 25.08 -2.58
N LYS A 135 -18.53 25.30 -2.87
CA LYS A 135 -18.02 25.17 -4.24
C LYS A 135 -17.89 23.68 -4.59
N ASP A 136 -18.58 23.26 -5.63
CA ASP A 136 -18.53 21.90 -6.18
C ASP A 136 -17.28 21.70 -7.06
N GLU A 137 -16.07 21.66 -6.47
CA GLU A 137 -14.85 21.24 -7.20
C GLU A 137 -14.46 19.80 -6.81
#